data_AF-A0A963GBP1-F1
#
_entry.id   AF-A0A963GBP1-F1
#
_cell.length_a   1.000
_cell.length_b   1.000
_cell.length_c   1.000
_cell.angle_alpha   90.00
_cell.angle_beta   90.00
_cell.angle_gamma   90.00
#
_symmetry.space_group_name_H-M   'P 1'
#
loop_
_entity.id
_entity.type
_entity.pdbx_description
1 polymer ?
#
loop_
_entity_poly.entity_id
_entity_poly.type
_entity_poly.pdbx_seq_one_letter_code
_entity_poly.pdbx_strand_id
1 'polypeptide(L)'
;MVAHYPRRAKKKTNYRNIVKRYDKFSFVSPATASKTKVITINAANGRAKAAPPIANWPFLGVHHQVQYSDDIKHDLLWGVRSSDEIFLPFAWLNVKGPAVWQGLEQDVDGVSGDAEVQGHFDAISRDMRSLLAGHRITECVGEAAAAICVLNDFKGFKMIWGYHLHSGTGIDQIWEKDNGNGTSDFLIVEAKGPGAGLNFSFFVPPGFAQMEEGWVANHLYSMDRNSHAAGQRIVNALGLAFANLHPNYGGASKSYFGLSNGSKHKQAASRVFGIVATASWLSDGRLWFTRSQPVQYFT
;
A
#
# COMPACT_ATOMS: atom_id res chain seq x y z
N MET A 1 6.07 59.20 -32.69
CA MET A 1 5.71 57.80 -32.39
C MET A 1 5.27 57.73 -30.95
N VAL A 2 3.97 57.62 -30.69
CA VAL A 2 3.40 57.63 -29.33
C VAL A 2 2.43 56.46 -29.17
N ALA A 3 2.46 55.90 -27.97
CA ALA A 3 1.91 54.64 -27.51
C ALA A 3 0.40 54.44 -27.66
N HIS A 4 -0.01 53.17 -27.74
CA HIS A 4 -1.38 52.72 -27.59
C HIS A 4 -1.44 51.59 -26.57
N TYR A 5 -2.02 51.85 -25.40
CA TYR A 5 -2.79 50.86 -24.64
C TYR A 5 -3.85 51.59 -23.83
N PRO A 6 -5.13 51.34 -24.12
CA PRO A 6 -5.96 50.88 -23.01
C PRO A 6 -7.04 49.89 -23.44
N ARG A 7 -7.22 48.82 -22.67
CA ARG A 7 -8.55 48.22 -22.50
C ARG A 7 -8.75 47.73 -21.07
N ARG A 8 -9.69 48.35 -20.37
CA ARG A 8 -10.41 47.73 -19.26
C ARG A 8 -11.89 47.70 -19.62
N ALA A 9 -12.47 46.51 -19.66
CA ALA A 9 -13.92 46.33 -19.57
C ALA A 9 -14.22 45.05 -18.80
N LYS A 10 -15.00 45.16 -17.73
CA LYS A 10 -15.34 44.11 -16.77
C LYS A 10 -16.39 43.13 -17.33
N LYS A 11 -16.06 41.85 -17.19
CA LYS A 11 -16.86 40.63 -16.91
C LYS A 11 -18.38 40.64 -17.23
N LYS A 12 -18.80 39.72 -18.11
CA LYS A 12 -20.10 39.04 -18.02
C LYS A 12 -19.92 37.65 -17.42
N THR A 13 -20.67 37.37 -16.35
CA THR A 13 -20.67 36.11 -15.60
C THR A 13 -21.30 35.00 -16.44
N ASN A 14 -20.62 33.87 -16.57
CA ASN A 14 -21.13 32.70 -17.28
C ASN A 14 -21.63 31.65 -16.26
N TYR A 15 -22.86 31.17 -16.44
CA TYR A 15 -23.60 30.27 -15.53
C TYR A 15 -22.97 28.88 -15.34
N ARG A 16 -21.84 28.58 -16.00
CA ARG A 16 -20.91 27.48 -15.62
C ARG A 16 -20.47 27.55 -14.16
N ASN A 17 -20.56 28.71 -13.51
CA ASN A 17 -20.24 28.93 -12.09
C ASN A 17 -21.36 28.55 -11.10
N ILE A 18 -22.52 28.06 -11.54
CA ILE A 18 -23.62 27.69 -10.63
C ILE A 18 -23.80 26.16 -10.52
N VAL A 19 -23.49 25.38 -11.56
CA VAL A 19 -23.60 23.91 -11.51
C VAL A 19 -22.38 23.25 -10.82
N LYS A 20 -21.21 23.89 -10.84
CA LYS A 20 -19.98 23.39 -10.15
C LYS A 20 -19.96 23.59 -8.64
N ARG A 21 -21.04 24.09 -8.03
CA ARG A 21 -21.17 24.23 -6.57
C ARG A 21 -21.51 22.90 -5.86
N TYR A 22 -21.80 21.82 -6.60
CA TYR A 22 -22.20 20.53 -6.04
C TYR A 22 -21.08 19.48 -5.87
N ASP A 23 -19.85 19.73 -6.34
CA ASP A 23 -18.71 18.83 -6.06
C ASP A 23 -17.94 19.23 -4.78
N LYS A 24 -18.60 19.95 -3.87
CA LYS A 24 -18.10 20.12 -2.51
C LYS A 24 -18.30 18.79 -1.78
N PHE A 25 -17.18 18.11 -1.49
CA PHE A 25 -17.05 17.00 -0.52
C PHE A 25 -17.30 15.56 -1.00
N SER A 26 -16.62 15.08 -2.05
CA SER A 26 -16.40 13.63 -2.16
C SER A 26 -15.05 13.29 -2.80
N PHE A 27 -14.26 12.48 -2.09
CA PHE A 27 -13.20 11.63 -2.67
C PHE A 27 -13.82 10.39 -3.32
N VAL A 28 -14.93 10.55 -4.05
CA VAL A 28 -15.33 9.52 -5.00
C VAL A 28 -14.61 9.90 -6.28
N SER A 29 -13.43 9.32 -6.49
CA SER A 29 -12.88 9.24 -7.84
C SER A 29 -14.00 8.68 -8.72
N PRO A 30 -14.48 9.41 -9.75
CA PRO A 30 -15.40 8.79 -10.69
C PRO A 30 -14.71 7.54 -11.20
N ALA A 31 -15.40 6.38 -11.11
CA ALA A 31 -14.90 5.09 -11.56
C ALA A 31 -14.39 5.29 -12.99
N THR A 32 -13.08 5.47 -13.10
CA THR A 32 -12.46 5.76 -14.38
C THR A 32 -12.48 4.42 -15.06
N ALA A 33 -13.22 4.30 -16.17
CA ALA A 33 -13.23 3.10 -17.00
C ALA A 33 -11.79 2.58 -17.07
N SER A 34 -11.58 1.34 -16.60
CA SER A 34 -10.25 0.82 -16.38
C SER A 34 -9.48 0.97 -17.67
N LYS A 35 -8.52 1.90 -17.73
CA LYS A 35 -7.58 1.95 -18.85
C LYS A 35 -7.01 0.55 -18.92
N THR A 36 -7.18 -0.13 -20.06
CA THR A 36 -6.54 -1.42 -20.33
C THR A 36 -5.05 -1.20 -20.05
N LYS A 37 -4.60 -1.64 -18.87
CA LYS A 37 -3.23 -1.40 -18.42
C LYS A 37 -2.35 -2.18 -19.38
N VAL A 38 -1.43 -1.48 -20.03
CA VAL A 38 -0.42 -2.10 -20.89
C VAL A 38 0.31 -3.13 -20.05
N ILE A 39 0.17 -4.39 -20.45
CA ILE A 39 0.66 -5.53 -19.70
C ILE A 39 2.18 -5.53 -19.82
N THR A 40 2.89 -5.18 -18.76
CA THR A 40 4.36 -5.35 -18.71
C THR A 40 4.65 -6.80 -18.35
N ILE A 41 4.56 -7.67 -19.35
CA ILE A 41 4.98 -9.06 -19.29
C ILE A 41 6.52 -9.10 -19.44
N ASN A 42 7.22 -10.01 -18.77
CA ASN A 42 8.52 -10.41 -19.30
C ASN A 42 8.28 -11.09 -20.66
N ALA A 43 8.52 -10.35 -21.74
CA ALA A 43 8.07 -10.67 -23.11
C ALA A 43 8.51 -12.05 -23.62
N ALA A 44 9.50 -12.68 -22.99
CA ALA A 44 9.94 -14.01 -23.35
C ALA A 44 8.87 -15.10 -23.09
N ASN A 45 8.17 -15.07 -21.94
CA ASN A 45 7.44 -16.26 -21.44
C ASN A 45 6.06 -16.00 -20.82
N GLY A 46 5.46 -14.81 -20.89
CA GLY A 46 4.14 -14.55 -20.28
C GLY A 46 4.17 -14.22 -18.78
N ARG A 47 5.31 -14.44 -18.11
CA ARG A 47 5.45 -14.40 -16.66
C ARG A 47 5.46 -12.99 -16.04
N ALA A 48 4.87 -12.85 -14.86
CA ALA A 48 4.92 -11.62 -14.07
C ALA A 48 6.35 -11.32 -13.58
N LYS A 49 6.81 -10.06 -13.71
CA LYS A 49 8.14 -9.63 -13.26
C LYS A 49 8.39 -9.83 -11.75
N ALA A 50 7.33 -9.80 -10.95
CA ALA A 50 7.40 -9.99 -9.50
C ALA A 50 7.37 -11.46 -9.07
N ALA A 51 7.19 -12.41 -9.98
CA ALA A 51 7.31 -13.83 -9.67
C ALA A 51 8.75 -14.19 -9.23
N PRO A 52 8.95 -15.29 -8.50
CA PRO A 52 10.29 -15.76 -8.12
C PRO A 52 11.24 -15.83 -9.32
N PRO A 53 12.53 -15.50 -9.21
CA PRO A 53 13.43 -15.59 -10.38
C PRO A 53 13.56 -17.01 -10.93
N ILE A 54 13.40 -18.03 -10.06
CA ILE A 54 13.40 -19.45 -10.42
C ILE A 54 12.19 -19.73 -11.33
N ALA A 55 12.44 -20.28 -12.52
CA ALA A 55 11.42 -20.45 -13.57
C ALA A 55 11.02 -21.91 -13.84
N ASN A 56 11.65 -22.88 -13.17
CA ASN A 56 11.29 -24.29 -13.24
C ASN A 56 10.74 -24.70 -11.87
N TRP A 57 9.49 -25.16 -11.80
CA TRP A 57 8.86 -25.57 -10.55
C TRP A 57 8.15 -26.93 -10.68
N PRO A 58 8.20 -27.78 -9.64
CA PRO A 58 9.05 -27.62 -8.45
C PRO A 58 10.55 -27.76 -8.82
N PHE A 59 11.44 -27.27 -7.97
CA PHE A 59 12.89 -27.40 -8.17
C PHE A 59 13.55 -28.10 -6.97
N LEU A 60 14.74 -28.66 -7.20
CA LEU A 60 15.54 -29.27 -6.14
C LEU A 60 16.02 -28.20 -5.16
N GLY A 61 15.71 -28.37 -3.86
CA GLY A 61 16.09 -27.41 -2.82
C GLY A 61 15.01 -26.39 -2.47
N VAL A 62 13.76 -26.62 -2.89
CA VAL A 62 12.61 -25.88 -2.35
C VAL A 62 12.55 -26.04 -0.83
N HIS A 63 12.33 -24.93 -0.12
CA HIS A 63 12.22 -24.94 1.33
C HIS A 63 11.02 -25.78 1.79
N HIS A 64 11.13 -26.48 2.93
CA HIS A 64 10.06 -27.34 3.44
C HIS A 64 8.75 -26.60 3.76
N GLN A 65 8.84 -25.29 4.06
CA GLN A 65 7.69 -24.40 4.28
C GLN A 65 7.05 -23.90 2.97
N VAL A 66 7.58 -24.27 1.80
CA VAL A 66 7.04 -23.83 0.51
C VAL A 66 6.52 -25.03 -0.25
N GLN A 67 5.23 -25.00 -0.56
CA GLN A 67 4.59 -26.01 -1.39
C GLN A 67 4.24 -25.40 -2.75
N TYR A 68 4.36 -26.22 -3.80
CA TYR A 68 4.05 -25.83 -5.16
C TYR A 68 2.86 -26.64 -5.68
N SER A 69 1.87 -25.93 -6.22
CA SER A 69 0.75 -26.52 -6.96
C SER A 69 0.89 -26.19 -8.45
N ASP A 70 0.83 -27.23 -9.28
CA ASP A 70 1.01 -27.14 -10.73
C ASP A 70 -0.24 -26.69 -11.48
N ASP A 71 -1.44 -26.95 -10.94
CA ASP A 71 -2.71 -26.38 -11.41
C ASP A 71 -3.70 -26.11 -10.28
N ILE A 72 -3.71 -24.85 -9.82
CA ILE A 72 -4.55 -24.41 -8.69
C ILE A 72 -6.05 -24.34 -9.02
N LYS A 73 -6.47 -24.62 -10.26
CA LYS A 73 -7.90 -24.76 -10.60
C LYS A 73 -8.44 -26.14 -10.27
N HIS A 74 -7.58 -27.15 -10.29
CA HIS A 74 -7.94 -28.55 -10.05
C HIS A 74 -7.47 -29.04 -8.68
N ASP A 75 -6.62 -28.27 -7.99
CA ASP A 75 -6.30 -28.50 -6.59
C ASP A 75 -7.46 -28.05 -5.69
N LEU A 76 -8.10 -29.04 -5.05
CA LEU A 76 -9.22 -28.84 -4.13
C LEU A 76 -8.78 -28.30 -2.76
N LEU A 77 -7.49 -28.39 -2.42
CA LEU A 77 -6.93 -27.90 -1.17
C LEU A 77 -6.35 -26.48 -1.32
N TRP A 78 -6.12 -26.02 -2.55
CA TRP A 78 -5.61 -24.68 -2.78
C TRP A 78 -6.49 -23.59 -2.16
N GLY A 79 -5.88 -22.74 -1.33
CA GLY A 79 -6.57 -21.64 -0.66
C GLY A 79 -7.37 -22.06 0.57
N VAL A 80 -7.33 -23.33 0.95
CA VAL A 80 -7.89 -23.83 2.21
C VAL A 80 -6.80 -23.78 3.27
N ARG A 81 -6.73 -22.66 3.99
CA ARG A 81 -5.75 -22.45 5.07
C ARG A 81 -5.96 -23.48 6.18
N SER A 82 -4.93 -24.28 6.46
CA SER A 82 -4.89 -25.22 7.59
C SER A 82 -4.36 -24.57 8.87
N SER A 83 -3.44 -23.61 8.71
CA SER A 83 -2.76 -22.92 9.82
C SER A 83 -2.21 -21.54 9.42
N ASP A 84 -0.89 -21.39 9.35
CA ASP A 84 -0.15 -20.13 9.12
C ASP A 84 0.16 -19.90 7.62
N GLU A 85 -0.60 -20.54 6.73
CA GLU A 85 -0.31 -20.54 5.30
C GLU A 85 -0.79 -19.27 4.59
N ILE A 86 0.04 -18.81 3.65
CA ILE A 86 -0.31 -17.81 2.65
C ILE A 86 -0.29 -18.43 1.25
N PHE A 87 -1.11 -17.89 0.34
CA PHE A 87 -1.28 -18.42 -1.01
C PHE A 87 -0.90 -17.34 -2.03
N LEU A 88 0.09 -17.63 -2.87
CA LEU A 88 0.63 -16.72 -3.88
C LEU A 88 0.43 -17.33 -5.28
N PRO A 89 -0.68 -17.03 -5.95
CA PRO A 89 -1.00 -17.57 -7.26
C PRO A 89 -0.30 -16.78 -8.37
N PHE A 90 0.25 -17.49 -9.35
CA PHE A 90 0.94 -16.91 -10.51
C PHE A 90 0.54 -17.63 -11.80
N ALA A 91 0.41 -16.87 -12.88
CA ALA A 91 0.43 -17.44 -14.23
C ALA A 91 1.88 -17.68 -14.66
N TRP A 92 2.16 -18.85 -15.24
CA TRP A 92 3.49 -19.23 -15.75
C TRP A 92 4.61 -19.14 -14.70
N LEU A 93 4.36 -19.68 -13.51
CA LEU A 93 5.39 -19.84 -12.49
C LEU A 93 6.48 -20.84 -12.95
N ASN A 94 6.05 -22.01 -13.47
CA ASN A 94 6.89 -22.95 -14.21
C ASN A 94 6.73 -22.69 -15.72
N VAL A 95 7.77 -22.12 -16.34
CA VAL A 95 7.74 -21.74 -17.77
C VAL A 95 7.89 -22.93 -18.72
N LYS A 96 8.26 -24.12 -18.21
CA LYS A 96 8.32 -25.36 -18.98
C LYS A 96 7.01 -26.15 -18.95
N GLY A 97 6.09 -25.78 -18.05
CA GLY A 97 4.80 -26.43 -17.86
C GLY A 97 3.69 -25.83 -18.73
N PRO A 98 2.45 -26.35 -18.59
CA PRO A 98 1.30 -25.80 -19.27
C PRO A 98 0.99 -24.36 -18.80
N ALA A 99 0.36 -23.59 -19.68
CA ALA A 99 -0.05 -22.21 -19.44
C ALA A 99 -1.29 -22.11 -18.53
N VAL A 100 -1.16 -22.58 -17.28
CA VAL A 100 -2.22 -22.59 -16.27
C VAL A 100 -1.87 -21.72 -15.08
N TRP A 101 -2.83 -21.54 -14.17
CA TRP A 101 -2.57 -20.91 -12.90
C TRP A 101 -1.84 -21.88 -11.99
N GLN A 102 -0.72 -21.44 -11.46
CA GLN A 102 0.15 -22.17 -10.55
C GLN A 102 0.22 -21.47 -9.21
N GLY A 103 0.67 -22.18 -8.20
CA GLY A 103 0.57 -21.73 -6.84
C GLY A 103 1.84 -21.96 -6.04
N LEU A 104 2.19 -20.97 -5.21
CA LEU A 104 3.06 -21.16 -4.06
C LEU A 104 2.25 -21.00 -2.79
N GLU A 105 2.35 -22.00 -1.93
CA GLU A 105 1.89 -21.93 -0.54
C GLU A 105 3.12 -21.75 0.33
N GLN A 106 3.04 -20.88 1.33
CA GLN A 106 4.14 -20.65 2.25
C GLN A 106 3.64 -20.54 3.68
N ASP A 107 4.27 -21.26 4.60
CA ASP A 107 4.04 -21.09 6.04
C ASP A 107 4.65 -19.76 6.53
N VAL A 108 3.85 -18.95 7.21
CA VAL A 108 4.23 -17.66 7.77
C VAL A 108 3.70 -17.55 9.19
N ASP A 109 4.59 -17.74 10.17
CA ASP A 109 4.26 -17.72 11.59
C ASP A 109 3.40 -16.50 11.99
N GLY A 110 2.27 -16.78 12.64
CA GLY A 110 1.40 -15.77 13.24
C GLY A 110 0.26 -15.26 12.35
N VAL A 111 0.13 -15.75 11.12
CA VAL A 111 -1.03 -15.47 10.24
C VAL A 111 -2.34 -15.95 10.89
N SER A 112 -2.36 -17.17 11.42
CA SER A 112 -3.52 -17.78 12.09
C SER A 112 -3.98 -16.98 13.32
N GLY A 113 -3.10 -16.20 13.94
CA GLY A 113 -3.35 -15.41 15.15
C GLY A 113 -3.90 -14.00 14.92
N ASP A 114 -4.14 -13.59 13.68
CA ASP A 114 -4.66 -12.26 13.34
C ASP A 114 -5.60 -12.31 12.12
N ALA A 115 -6.90 -12.06 12.36
CA ALA A 115 -7.93 -12.14 11.32
C ALA A 115 -7.78 -11.06 10.23
N GLU A 116 -7.24 -9.88 10.59
CA GLU A 116 -7.00 -8.81 9.61
C GLU A 116 -5.85 -9.19 8.69
N VAL A 117 -4.83 -9.87 9.22
CA VAL A 117 -3.72 -10.43 8.44
C VAL A 117 -4.20 -11.53 7.49
N GLN A 118 -5.09 -12.41 7.95
CA GLN A 118 -5.70 -13.41 7.08
C GLN A 118 -6.49 -12.76 5.94
N GLY A 119 -7.35 -11.78 6.27
CA GLY A 119 -8.11 -11.01 5.29
C GLY A 119 -7.22 -10.31 4.27
N HIS A 120 -6.08 -9.77 4.72
CA HIS A 120 -5.06 -9.16 3.88
C HIS A 120 -4.49 -10.15 2.86
N PHE A 121 -4.00 -11.30 3.31
CA PHE A 121 -3.43 -12.32 2.40
C PHE A 121 -4.48 -12.93 1.47
N ASP A 122 -5.71 -13.12 1.94
CA ASP A 122 -6.81 -13.64 1.12
C ASP A 122 -7.22 -12.66 0.02
N ALA A 123 -7.21 -11.36 0.30
CA ALA A 123 -7.44 -10.33 -0.70
C ALA A 123 -6.31 -10.27 -1.73
N ILE A 124 -5.05 -10.39 -1.29
CA ILE A 124 -3.88 -10.48 -2.19
C ILE A 124 -4.00 -11.69 -3.13
N SER A 125 -4.26 -12.88 -2.59
CA SER A 125 -4.36 -14.11 -3.38
C SER A 125 -5.47 -14.00 -4.44
N ARG A 126 -6.62 -13.46 -4.07
CA ARG A 126 -7.75 -13.21 -4.96
C ARG A 126 -7.41 -12.23 -6.07
N ASP A 127 -6.79 -11.11 -5.72
CA ASP A 127 -6.41 -10.09 -6.69
C ASP A 127 -5.36 -10.63 -7.65
N MET A 128 -4.32 -11.30 -7.15
CA MET A 128 -3.30 -11.95 -7.98
C MET A 128 -3.92 -12.91 -9.01
N ARG A 129 -4.92 -13.71 -8.64
CA ARG A 129 -5.65 -14.59 -9.58
C ARG A 129 -6.46 -13.83 -10.64
N SER A 130 -7.03 -12.69 -10.28
CA SER A 130 -7.81 -11.88 -11.22
C SER A 130 -6.94 -11.12 -12.24
N LEU A 131 -5.64 -10.98 -11.93
CA LEU A 131 -4.71 -10.14 -12.68
C LEU A 131 -3.80 -11.01 -13.54
N LEU A 132 -4.09 -11.07 -14.85
CA LEU A 132 -3.33 -11.90 -15.79
C LEU A 132 -1.87 -11.48 -16.01
N ALA A 133 -1.48 -10.22 -15.74
CA ALA A 133 -0.07 -9.77 -15.59
C ALA A 133 0.07 -8.25 -15.33
N GLY A 134 1.14 -7.84 -14.64
CA GLY A 134 1.60 -6.45 -14.52
C GLY A 134 1.47 -5.81 -13.14
N HIS A 135 2.00 -4.57 -12.98
CA HIS A 135 2.24 -3.76 -11.75
C HIS A 135 1.47 -4.12 -10.47
N ARG A 136 0.19 -4.48 -10.56
CA ARG A 136 -0.60 -4.92 -9.41
C ARG A 136 -0.12 -6.23 -8.77
N ILE A 137 0.44 -7.17 -9.54
CA ILE A 137 1.11 -8.35 -8.97
C ILE A 137 2.37 -7.90 -8.19
N THR A 138 3.11 -6.92 -8.71
CA THR A 138 4.25 -6.33 -7.99
C THR A 138 3.82 -5.68 -6.68
N GLU A 139 2.70 -4.94 -6.68
CA GLU A 139 2.09 -4.38 -5.46
C GLU A 139 1.68 -5.50 -4.49
N CYS A 140 0.94 -6.51 -4.95
CA CYS A 140 0.52 -7.67 -4.15
C CYS A 140 1.70 -8.41 -3.50
N VAL A 141 2.77 -8.68 -4.26
CA VAL A 141 3.97 -9.35 -3.72
C VAL A 141 4.70 -8.43 -2.73
N GLY A 142 4.70 -7.12 -2.96
CA GLY A 142 5.20 -6.13 -2.01
C GLY A 142 4.44 -6.14 -0.69
N GLU A 143 3.12 -6.06 -0.78
CA GLU A 143 2.19 -6.07 0.36
C GLU A 143 2.33 -7.36 1.19
N ALA A 144 2.38 -8.51 0.52
CA ALA A 144 2.60 -9.78 1.19
C ALA A 144 3.94 -9.81 1.95
N ALA A 145 5.04 -9.37 1.32
CA ALA A 145 6.35 -9.32 1.96
C ALA A 145 6.40 -8.31 3.13
N ALA A 146 5.70 -7.18 3.01
CA ALA A 146 5.57 -6.19 4.07
C ALA A 146 4.82 -6.77 5.29
N ALA A 147 3.76 -7.55 5.06
CA ALA A 147 3.07 -8.21 6.15
C ALA A 147 3.93 -9.30 6.82
N ILE A 148 4.64 -10.12 6.03
CA ILE A 148 5.64 -11.09 6.53
C ILE A 148 6.70 -10.36 7.38
N CYS A 149 7.16 -9.20 6.93
CA CYS A 149 8.13 -8.37 7.67
C CYS A 149 7.64 -8.00 9.07
N VAL A 150 6.40 -7.53 9.20
CA VAL A 150 5.86 -7.13 10.51
C VAL A 150 5.66 -8.35 11.41
N LEU A 151 5.09 -9.43 10.86
CA LEU A 151 4.91 -10.68 11.59
C LEU A 151 6.25 -11.24 12.10
N ASN A 152 7.33 -11.13 11.32
CA ASN A 152 8.64 -11.64 11.68
C ASN A 152 9.38 -10.73 12.69
N ASP A 153 9.51 -9.45 12.40
CA ASP A 153 10.42 -8.54 13.13
C ASP A 153 9.74 -7.74 14.25
N PHE A 154 8.42 -7.55 14.19
CA PHE A 154 7.68 -6.62 15.05
C PHE A 154 6.61 -7.38 15.86
N LYS A 155 7.07 -8.33 16.67
CA LYS A 155 6.20 -9.17 17.49
C LYS A 155 5.29 -8.34 18.41
N GLY A 156 4.01 -8.73 18.47
CA GLY A 156 2.99 -8.07 19.28
C GLY A 156 2.25 -6.93 18.56
N PHE A 157 2.66 -6.54 17.36
CA PHE A 157 1.87 -5.67 16.51
C PHE A 157 0.72 -6.46 15.84
N LYS A 158 -0.44 -5.82 15.72
CA LYS A 158 -1.65 -6.34 15.07
C LYS A 158 -2.02 -5.45 13.89
N MET A 159 -2.44 -6.05 12.78
CA MET A 159 -2.82 -5.28 11.61
C MET A 159 -4.16 -4.57 11.87
N ILE A 160 -4.22 -3.27 11.58
CA ILE A 160 -5.47 -2.48 11.67
C ILE A 160 -5.83 -1.81 10.33
N TRP A 161 -4.91 -1.87 9.36
CA TRP A 161 -5.08 -1.41 7.98
C TRP A 161 -4.20 -2.28 7.07
N GLY A 162 -4.83 -2.95 6.11
CA GLY A 162 -4.20 -3.87 5.19
C GLY A 162 -4.92 -3.92 3.84
N TYR A 163 -4.34 -4.62 2.86
CA TYR A 163 -4.72 -4.63 1.44
C TYR A 163 -6.22 -4.75 1.18
N HIS A 164 -6.94 -5.51 2.00
CA HIS A 164 -8.39 -5.69 1.93
C HIS A 164 -9.22 -4.44 2.27
N LEU A 165 -8.60 -3.41 2.87
CA LEU A 165 -9.21 -2.17 3.33
C LEU A 165 -8.76 -0.94 2.51
N HIS A 166 -7.69 -1.05 1.71
CA HIS A 166 -7.06 0.11 1.05
C HIS A 166 -7.89 0.66 -0.10
N SER A 167 -8.58 1.77 0.12
CA SER A 167 -9.07 2.62 -0.97
C SER A 167 -8.54 4.04 -0.85
N GLY A 168 -7.58 4.40 -1.71
CA GLY A 168 -7.25 5.80 -2.02
C GLY A 168 -6.45 6.60 -0.98
N THR A 169 -5.94 5.96 0.07
CA THR A 169 -5.25 6.65 1.19
C THR A 169 -3.74 6.73 1.05
N GLY A 170 -3.10 5.98 0.14
CA GLY A 170 -1.65 6.04 -0.12
C GLY A 170 -0.75 5.39 0.94
N ILE A 171 -1.28 4.99 2.11
CA ILE A 171 -0.57 4.17 3.10
C ILE A 171 -0.89 2.70 2.85
N ASP A 172 0.16 1.88 2.72
CA ASP A 172 0.03 0.46 2.45
C ASP A 172 -0.22 -0.36 3.70
N GLN A 173 0.34 -0.15 4.89
CA GLN A 173 -0.15 -0.92 6.06
C GLN A 173 -0.06 -0.08 7.32
N ILE A 174 -0.98 -0.35 8.24
CA ILE A 174 -0.92 0.20 9.58
C ILE A 174 -1.09 -0.94 10.56
N TRP A 175 -0.15 -1.03 11.48
CA TRP A 175 -0.14 -1.98 12.56
C TRP A 175 -0.11 -1.26 13.89
N GLU A 176 -0.76 -1.84 14.90
CA GLU A 176 -0.87 -1.29 16.25
C GLU A 176 -0.33 -2.30 17.26
N LYS A 177 0.48 -1.82 18.21
CA LYS A 177 0.82 -2.53 19.43
C LYS A 177 0.27 -1.75 20.61
N ASP A 178 -0.69 -2.33 21.32
CA ASP A 178 -1.18 -1.78 22.59
C ASP A 178 -0.10 -1.97 23.66
N ASN A 179 0.30 -0.87 24.29
CA ASN A 179 1.28 -0.86 25.38
C ASN A 179 0.61 -0.95 26.76
N GLY A 180 -0.72 -1.04 26.81
CA GLY A 180 -1.51 -0.90 28.02
C GLY A 180 -1.72 0.56 28.40
N ASN A 181 -2.56 0.78 29.41
CA ASN A 181 -2.89 2.11 29.95
C ASN A 181 -3.46 3.09 28.91
N GLY A 182 -4.06 2.57 27.83
CA GLY A 182 -4.64 3.39 26.75
C GLY A 182 -3.61 3.99 25.78
N THR A 183 -2.37 3.50 25.77
CA THR A 183 -1.29 3.98 24.91
C THR A 183 -0.91 2.94 23.87
N SER A 184 -0.56 3.38 22.65
CA SER A 184 -0.22 2.48 21.56
C SER A 184 1.00 2.94 20.77
N ASP A 185 1.77 1.98 20.27
CA ASP A 185 2.72 2.21 19.19
C ASP A 185 2.09 1.82 17.86
N PHE A 186 2.13 2.73 16.89
CA PHE A 186 1.67 2.47 15.54
C PHE A 186 2.86 2.34 14.59
N LEU A 187 2.78 1.38 13.68
CA LEU A 187 3.76 1.17 12.62
C LEU A 187 3.08 1.35 11.27
N ILE A 188 3.51 2.37 10.54
CA ILE A 188 3.14 2.61 9.14
C ILE A 188 4.17 1.91 8.26
N VAL A 189 3.69 1.07 7.36
CA VAL A 189 4.54 0.32 6.43
C VAL A 189 4.22 0.75 5.02
N GLU A 190 5.25 1.15 4.28
CA GLU A 190 5.20 1.27 2.83
C GLU A 190 5.73 -0.03 2.21
N ALA A 191 4.93 -0.63 1.34
CA ALA A 191 5.20 -1.92 0.73
C ALA A 191 5.75 -1.74 -0.69
N LYS A 192 6.93 -2.32 -0.95
CA LYS A 192 7.56 -2.29 -2.27
C LYS A 192 7.71 -3.70 -2.82
N GLY A 193 7.16 -3.93 -4.01
CA GLY A 193 7.40 -5.16 -4.73
C GLY A 193 8.86 -5.31 -5.20
N PRO A 194 9.23 -6.48 -5.76
CA PRO A 194 10.60 -6.74 -6.17
C PRO A 194 11.12 -5.73 -7.20
N GLY A 195 12.23 -5.06 -6.88
CA GLY A 195 12.86 -4.05 -7.72
C GLY A 195 12.11 -2.71 -7.81
N ALA A 196 11.09 -2.49 -6.98
CA ALA A 196 10.43 -1.19 -6.85
C ALA A 196 11.15 -0.30 -5.83
N GLY A 197 11.16 1.01 -6.08
CA GLY A 197 11.71 2.02 -5.18
C GLY A 197 10.64 2.99 -4.68
N LEU A 198 11.02 3.87 -3.75
CA LEU A 198 10.20 5.01 -3.38
C LEU A 198 10.05 5.97 -4.57
N ASN A 199 8.84 6.51 -4.74
CA ASN A 199 8.59 7.51 -5.76
C ASN A 199 8.91 8.89 -5.17
N PHE A 200 10.04 9.46 -5.58
CA PHE A 200 10.38 10.84 -5.29
C PHE A 200 9.91 11.72 -6.45
N SER A 201 9.16 12.78 -6.13
CA SER A 201 8.68 13.76 -7.11
C SER A 201 9.12 15.14 -6.69
N PHE A 202 9.76 15.90 -7.59
CA PHE A 202 10.09 17.30 -7.35
C PHE A 202 8.85 18.22 -7.32
N PHE A 203 7.66 17.67 -7.62
CA PHE A 203 6.39 18.40 -7.64
C PHE A 203 5.61 18.28 -6.31
N VAL A 204 6.20 17.67 -5.28
CA VAL A 204 5.67 17.73 -3.91
C VAL A 204 6.43 18.79 -3.11
N PRO A 205 5.81 19.44 -2.11
CA PRO A 205 6.52 20.31 -1.19
C PRO A 205 7.64 19.55 -0.46
N PRO A 206 8.76 20.22 -0.09
CA PRO A 206 9.74 19.63 0.82
C PRO A 206 9.09 19.14 2.11
N GLY A 207 9.47 17.96 2.61
CA GLY A 207 8.86 17.35 3.81
C GLY A 207 7.59 16.52 3.51
N PHE A 208 7.16 16.45 2.25
CA PHE A 208 5.99 15.67 1.80
C PHE A 208 6.33 14.58 0.78
N ALA A 209 7.61 14.23 0.62
CA ALA A 209 8.00 13.06 -0.16
C ALA A 209 7.53 11.77 0.52
N GLN A 210 7.41 10.68 -0.23
CA GLN A 210 6.88 9.41 0.29
C GLN A 210 7.66 8.95 1.52
N MET A 211 6.93 8.65 2.61
CA MET A 211 7.47 8.28 3.93
C MET A 211 8.22 9.40 4.68
N GLU A 212 8.07 10.66 4.29
CA GLU A 212 8.42 11.81 5.15
C GLU A 212 7.28 12.13 6.12
N GLU A 213 7.59 12.85 7.21
CA GLU A 213 6.62 13.18 8.27
C GLU A 213 5.37 13.91 7.71
N GLY A 214 5.56 14.88 6.81
CA GLY A 214 4.46 15.60 6.19
C GLY A 214 3.61 14.72 5.26
N TRP A 215 4.23 13.75 4.59
CA TRP A 215 3.48 12.75 3.80
C TRP A 215 2.61 11.87 4.69
N VAL A 216 3.15 11.40 5.81
CA VAL A 216 2.39 10.61 6.79
C VAL A 216 1.24 11.42 7.35
N ALA A 217 1.50 12.64 7.82
CA ALA A 217 0.46 13.54 8.35
C ALA A 217 -0.64 13.82 7.30
N ASN A 218 -0.26 14.05 6.04
CA ASN A 218 -1.22 14.30 4.97
C ASN A 218 -2.16 13.11 4.72
N HIS A 219 -1.63 11.88 4.78
CA HIS A 219 -2.44 10.68 4.55
C HIS A 219 -3.27 10.32 5.79
N LEU A 220 -2.77 10.53 7.01
CA LEU A 220 -3.59 10.40 8.22
C LEU A 220 -4.76 11.40 8.25
N TYR A 221 -4.54 12.64 7.82
CA TYR A 221 -5.62 13.61 7.61
C TYR A 221 -6.67 13.10 6.62
N SER A 222 -6.22 12.55 5.48
CA SER A 222 -7.13 11.97 4.48
C SER A 222 -7.93 10.79 5.07
N MET A 223 -7.26 9.93 5.83
CA MET A 223 -7.90 8.77 6.46
C MET A 223 -8.95 9.18 7.49
N ASP A 224 -8.61 10.11 8.38
CA ASP A 224 -9.53 10.68 9.37
C ASP A 224 -10.75 11.33 8.70
N ARG A 225 -10.52 12.15 7.66
CA ARG A 225 -11.58 12.86 6.94
C ARG A 225 -12.54 11.90 6.23
N ASN A 226 -12.02 10.79 5.73
CA ASN A 226 -12.80 9.75 5.04
C ASN A 226 -13.34 8.67 6.01
N SER A 227 -13.24 8.89 7.33
CA SER A 227 -13.75 7.98 8.37
C SER A 227 -13.14 6.58 8.32
N HIS A 228 -11.87 6.47 7.91
CA HIS A 228 -11.11 5.23 8.03
C HIS A 228 -10.68 5.02 9.48
N ALA A 229 -11.18 3.96 10.11
CA ALA A 229 -11.01 3.70 11.54
C ALA A 229 -9.55 3.72 12.00
N ALA A 230 -8.62 3.14 11.23
CA ALA A 230 -7.20 3.15 11.56
C ALA A 230 -6.61 4.57 11.62
N GLY A 231 -6.99 5.45 10.69
CA GLY A 231 -6.55 6.85 10.70
C GLY A 231 -7.12 7.60 11.89
N GLN A 232 -8.42 7.46 12.16
CA GLN A 232 -9.08 8.06 13.32
C GLN A 232 -8.46 7.58 14.64
N ARG A 233 -8.11 6.29 14.71
CA ARG A 233 -7.44 5.68 15.87
C ARG A 233 -6.12 6.38 16.18
N ILE A 234 -5.26 6.56 15.17
CA ILE A 234 -3.97 7.27 15.30
C ILE A 234 -4.19 8.74 15.67
N VAL A 235 -5.08 9.43 14.93
CA VAL A 235 -5.38 10.86 15.16
C VAL A 235 -5.84 11.10 16.58
N ASN A 236 -6.73 10.27 17.11
CA ASN A 236 -7.22 10.38 18.48
C ASN A 236 -6.14 10.03 19.51
N ALA A 237 -5.36 8.96 19.28
CA ALA A 237 -4.34 8.50 20.22
C ALA A 237 -3.20 9.51 20.43
N LEU A 238 -2.89 10.33 19.41
CA LEU A 238 -1.85 11.37 19.47
C LEU A 238 -2.44 12.77 19.62
N GLY A 239 -3.76 12.94 19.54
CA GLY A 239 -4.38 14.26 19.44
C GLY A 239 -3.84 15.08 18.27
N LEU A 240 -3.75 14.46 17.08
CA LEU A 240 -3.27 15.14 15.87
C LEU A 240 -4.26 16.22 15.46
N ALA A 241 -3.75 17.43 15.21
CA ALA A 241 -4.52 18.52 14.65
C ALA A 241 -3.85 19.00 13.36
N PHE A 242 -4.61 19.08 12.27
CA PHE A 242 -4.08 19.34 10.93
C PHE A 242 -4.29 20.78 10.47
N ALA A 243 -3.39 21.27 9.62
CA ALA A 243 -3.52 22.54 8.91
C ALA A 243 -3.16 22.36 7.43
N ASN A 244 -3.78 23.16 6.55
CA ASN A 244 -3.39 23.21 5.14
C ASN A 244 -2.10 24.02 5.01
N LEU A 245 -0.96 23.34 4.93
CA LEU A 245 0.36 23.97 4.90
C LEU A 245 0.72 24.48 3.50
N HIS A 246 0.24 23.81 2.45
CA HIS A 246 0.48 24.19 1.07
C HIS A 246 -0.82 24.13 0.25
N PRO A 247 -1.64 25.20 0.27
CA PRO A 247 -2.85 25.26 -0.54
C PRO A 247 -2.51 25.35 -2.03
N ASN A 248 -3.10 24.47 -2.85
CA ASN A 248 -2.95 24.46 -4.31
C ASN A 248 -1.48 24.55 -4.78
N TYR A 249 -0.63 23.69 -4.20
CA TYR A 249 0.82 23.76 -4.38
C TYR A 249 1.24 23.67 -5.85
N GLY A 250 2.18 24.52 -6.26
CA GLY A 250 2.66 24.57 -7.65
C GLY A 250 1.59 24.97 -8.68
N GLY A 251 0.48 25.59 -8.26
CA GLY A 251 -0.64 25.93 -9.14
C GLY A 251 -1.55 24.75 -9.48
N ALA A 252 -1.32 23.58 -8.87
CA ALA A 252 -2.18 22.41 -9.00
C ALA A 252 -3.44 22.52 -8.12
N SER A 253 -4.43 21.67 -8.37
CA SER A 253 -5.62 21.56 -7.51
C SER A 253 -5.35 20.87 -6.17
N LYS A 254 -4.19 20.24 -6.01
CA LYS A 254 -3.84 19.47 -4.82
C LYS A 254 -3.31 20.41 -3.71
N SER A 255 -3.87 20.26 -2.52
CA SER A 255 -3.34 20.87 -1.30
C SER A 255 -2.64 19.81 -0.44
N TYR A 256 -1.68 20.23 0.39
CA TYR A 256 -0.96 19.35 1.30
C TYR A 256 -1.22 19.76 2.75
N PHE A 257 -1.66 18.80 3.55
CA PHE A 257 -2.03 18.98 4.95
C PHE A 257 -0.95 18.40 5.85
N GLY A 258 -0.47 19.20 6.79
CA GLY A 258 0.49 18.77 7.80
C GLY A 258 -0.02 19.05 9.20
N LEU A 259 0.84 18.88 10.19
CA LEU A 259 0.48 19.13 11.59
C LEU A 259 0.42 20.62 11.88
N SER A 260 -0.62 21.04 12.59
CA SER A 260 -0.77 22.40 13.10
C SER A 260 0.02 22.59 14.39
N ASN A 261 0.27 23.84 14.76
CA ASN A 261 0.91 24.20 16.04
C ASN A 261 0.13 23.72 17.28
N GLY A 262 -1.17 23.43 17.13
CA GLY A 262 -2.02 22.93 18.22
C GLY A 262 -2.04 21.40 18.34
N SER A 263 -1.31 20.69 17.48
CA SER A 263 -1.23 19.22 17.50
C SER A 263 -0.55 18.72 18.78
N LYS A 264 -1.17 17.75 19.47
CA LYS A 264 -0.75 17.31 20.81
C LYS A 264 0.27 16.19 20.83
N HIS A 265 0.46 15.49 19.71
CA HIS A 265 1.80 15.37 19.19
C HIS A 265 2.82 14.92 20.21
N LYS A 266 3.79 15.84 20.36
CA LYS A 266 5.02 15.83 21.18
C LYS A 266 4.83 15.56 22.67
N GLN A 267 3.58 15.46 23.12
CA GLN A 267 3.20 15.25 24.51
C GLN A 267 2.43 13.93 24.68
N ALA A 268 2.17 13.21 23.60
CA ALA A 268 1.44 11.96 23.62
C ALA A 268 2.36 10.82 24.07
N ALA A 269 1.81 9.89 24.85
CA ALA A 269 2.54 8.67 25.19
C ALA A 269 2.55 7.66 24.03
N SER A 270 1.57 7.75 23.13
CA SER A 270 1.49 6.95 21.91
C SER A 270 2.50 7.45 20.87
N ARG A 271 2.99 6.56 20.01
CA ARG A 271 4.04 6.88 19.02
C ARG A 271 3.68 6.34 17.64
N VAL A 272 4.21 6.98 16.60
CA VAL A 272 4.09 6.48 15.21
C VAL A 272 5.47 6.31 14.61
N PHE A 273 5.70 5.12 14.10
CA PHE A 273 6.91 4.73 13.39
C PHE A 273 6.59 4.44 11.92
N GLY A 274 7.61 4.53 11.08
CA GLY A 274 7.57 4.21 9.66
C GLY A 274 8.67 3.25 9.26
N ILE A 275 8.34 2.29 8.40
CA ILE A 275 9.32 1.50 7.67
C ILE A 275 8.93 1.38 6.19
N VAL A 276 9.94 1.16 5.34
CA VAL A 276 9.74 0.67 3.98
C VAL A 276 10.16 -0.79 3.96
N ALA A 277 9.26 -1.67 3.56
CA ALA A 277 9.54 -3.09 3.37
C ALA A 277 9.55 -3.41 1.87
N THR A 278 10.63 -4.03 1.40
CA THR A 278 10.82 -4.39 0.00
C THR A 278 10.88 -5.90 -0.15
N ALA A 279 9.99 -6.45 -0.97
CA ALA A 279 9.93 -7.86 -1.28
C ALA A 279 11.19 -8.37 -1.97
N SER A 280 11.62 -9.56 -1.54
CA SER A 280 12.69 -10.32 -2.16
C SER A 280 12.31 -11.80 -2.22
N TRP A 281 12.86 -12.52 -3.18
CA TRP A 281 12.72 -13.96 -3.26
C TRP A 281 14.04 -14.60 -2.84
N LEU A 282 13.99 -15.51 -1.88
CA LEU A 282 15.14 -16.31 -1.51
C LEU A 282 15.39 -17.39 -2.56
N SER A 283 16.62 -17.90 -2.60
CA SER A 283 17.02 -18.97 -3.52
C SER A 283 16.32 -20.30 -3.24
N ASP A 284 15.72 -20.46 -2.06
CA ASP A 284 14.96 -21.65 -1.63
C ASP A 284 13.45 -21.55 -1.96
N GLY A 285 13.04 -20.49 -2.65
CA GLY A 285 11.67 -20.30 -3.12
C GLY A 285 10.77 -19.49 -2.20
N ARG A 286 11.22 -19.15 -0.98
CA ARG A 286 10.43 -18.34 -0.05
C ARG A 286 10.34 -16.88 -0.48
N LEU A 287 9.15 -16.29 -0.30
CA LEU A 287 8.96 -14.85 -0.27
C LEU A 287 9.55 -14.32 1.04
N TRP A 288 10.37 -13.30 0.93
CA TRP A 288 11.04 -12.64 2.03
C TRP A 288 11.05 -11.13 1.83
N PHE A 289 11.73 -10.42 2.72
CA PHE A 289 11.78 -8.98 2.76
C PHE A 289 13.18 -8.45 3.09
N THR A 290 13.41 -7.21 2.68
CA THR A 290 14.38 -6.30 3.28
C THR A 290 13.62 -5.10 3.81
N ARG A 291 14.14 -4.42 4.83
CA ARG A 291 13.47 -3.22 5.36
C ARG A 291 14.42 -2.10 5.72
N SER A 292 13.89 -0.89 5.73
CA SER A 292 14.57 0.26 6.33
C SER A 292 14.63 0.13 7.86
N GLN A 293 15.46 0.97 8.48
CA GLN A 293 15.35 1.21 9.92
C GLN A 293 14.02 1.93 10.23
N PRO A 294 13.40 1.68 11.38
CA PRO A 294 12.23 2.43 11.83
C PRO A 294 12.56 3.91 11.99
N VAL A 295 11.74 4.77 11.40
CA VAL A 295 11.77 6.22 11.59
C VAL A 295 10.61 6.59 12.52
N GLN A 296 10.89 7.30 13.61
CA GLN A 296 9.82 7.82 14.45
C GLN A 296 9.33 9.15 13.90
N TYR A 297 8.04 9.23 13.55
CA TYR A 297 7.43 10.46 13.05
C TYR A 297 6.82 11.27 14.18
N PHE A 298 6.04 10.61 15.04
CA PHE A 298 5.31 11.25 16.12
C PHE A 298 5.63 10.58 17.46
N THR A 299 5.80 11.43 18.44
CA THR A 299 5.91 11.28 19.90
C THR A 299 5.11 12.43 20.45
#